data_AF-A0A349NH88-F1
#
_entry.id   AF-A0A349NH88-F1
#
_cell.length_a   1.000
_cell.length_b   1.000
_cell.length_c   1.000
_cell.angle_alpha   90.00
_cell.angle_beta   90.00
_cell.angle_gamma   90.00
#
_symmetry.space_group_name_H-M   'P 1'
#
loop_
_entity.id
_entity.type
_entity.pdbx_description
1 polymer ?
#
loop_
_entity_poly.entity_id
_entity_poly.type
_entity_poly.pdbx_seq_one_letter_code
_entity_poly.pdbx_strand_id
1 'polypeptide(L)'
;MHTPITYYGGKQQLASKIISMIPKHKIYCEPFFGGGAVFFAKGKSFLEVINDTNNLLINFYQQCIENFDALQFKIQHTVYSEALSNEAIGIYNHSK
;
A
#
# COMPACT_ATOMS: atom_id res chain seq x y z
N MET A 1 13.66 0.62 -5.33
CA MET A 1 12.27 0.21 -5.63
C MET A 1 11.34 1.20 -4.94
N HIS A 2 10.33 1.70 -5.63
CA HIS A 2 9.36 2.64 -5.07
C HIS A 2 8.10 1.90 -4.65
N THR A 3 7.49 2.33 -3.54
CA THR A 3 6.18 1.82 -3.12
C THR A 3 5.08 2.42 -3.99
N PRO A 4 3.95 1.71 -4.19
CA PRO A 4 2.84 2.21 -5.03
C PRO A 4 2.23 3.53 -4.51
N ILE A 5 2.32 3.77 -3.21
CA ILE A 5 1.87 5.01 -2.56
C ILE A 5 2.95 5.56 -1.63
N THR A 6 2.92 6.88 -1.41
CA THR A 6 3.69 7.53 -0.35
C THR A 6 2.98 7.34 0.97
N TYR A 7 3.71 6.91 2.00
CA TYR A 7 3.17 6.71 3.33
C TYR A 7 4.08 7.33 4.37
N TYR A 8 3.50 8.02 5.35
CA TYR A 8 4.26 8.62 6.44
C TYR A 8 4.93 7.52 7.27
N GLY A 9 6.22 7.69 7.60
CA GLY A 9 7.00 6.65 8.25
C GLY A 9 7.42 5.49 7.34
N GLY A 10 7.33 5.66 6.01
CA GLY A 10 7.76 4.66 5.03
C GLY A 10 9.21 4.23 5.22
N LYS A 11 9.43 2.93 5.48
CA LYS A 11 10.75 2.36 5.78
C LYS A 11 11.60 2.09 4.54
N GLN A 12 11.44 2.87 3.46
CA GLN A 12 12.14 2.65 2.18
C GLN A 12 13.67 2.70 2.34
N GLN A 13 14.19 3.69 3.07
CA GLN A 13 15.63 3.82 3.32
C GLN A 13 16.19 2.72 4.24
N LEU A 14 15.34 2.14 5.09
CA LEU A 14 15.72 1.10 6.05
C LEU A 14 15.44 -0.32 5.53
N ALA A 15 14.77 -0.46 4.38
CA ALA A 15 14.25 -1.75 3.90
C ALA A 15 15.37 -2.79 3.79
N SER A 16 16.49 -2.47 3.15
CA SER A 16 17.62 -3.40 3.01
C SER A 16 18.18 -3.87 4.35
N LYS A 17 18.30 -2.96 5.33
CA LYS A 17 18.78 -3.30 6.68
C LYS A 17 17.78 -4.18 7.43
N ILE A 18 16.49 -3.92 7.29
CA ILE A 18 15.44 -4.74 7.90
C ILE A 18 15.46 -6.15 7.28
N ILE A 19 15.52 -6.24 5.95
CA ILE A 19 15.54 -7.50 5.21
C ILE A 19 16.74 -8.36 5.62
N SER A 20 17.92 -7.78 5.83
CA SER A 20 19.09 -8.55 6.28
C SER A 20 18.94 -9.16 7.68
N MET A 21 17.99 -8.68 8.48
CA MET A 21 17.70 -9.22 9.81
C MET A 21 16.55 -10.24 9.79
N ILE A 22 15.84 -10.41 8.66
CA ILE A 22 14.75 -11.37 8.55
C ILE A 22 15.35 -12.77 8.33
N PRO A 23 15.07 -13.76 9.21
CA PRO A 23 15.57 -15.12 9.04
C PRO A 23 14.90 -15.81 7.84
N LYS A 24 15.46 -16.95 7.40
CA LYS A 24 14.82 -17.78 6.36
C LYS A 24 13.42 -18.17 6.81
N HIS A 25 12.43 -17.92 5.95
CA HIS A 25 11.03 -18.16 6.24
C HIS A 25 10.29 -18.63 4.99
N LYS A 26 9.13 -19.24 5.19
CA LYS A 26 8.17 -19.55 4.12
C LYS A 26 7.01 -18.57 4.08
N ILE A 27 6.59 -18.09 5.25
CA ILE A 27 5.47 -17.18 5.43
C ILE A 27 6.02 -15.84 5.89
N TYR A 28 5.66 -14.77 5.18
CA TYR A 28 5.93 -13.41 5.60
C TYR A 28 4.64 -12.76 6.06
N CYS A 29 4.66 -12.09 7.21
CA CYS A 29 3.51 -11.37 7.74
C CYS A 29 3.93 -9.95 8.09
N GLU A 30 3.25 -8.96 7.52
CA GLU A 30 3.46 -7.54 7.82
C GLU A 30 2.16 -6.94 8.37
N PRO A 31 1.97 -6.93 9.70
CA PRO A 31 0.73 -6.51 10.33
C PRO A 31 0.48 -5.00 10.34
N PHE A 32 1.53 -4.22 10.03
CA PHE A 32 1.51 -2.76 9.94
C PHE A 32 2.07 -2.34 8.58
N PHE A 33 1.28 -2.57 7.54
CA PHE A 33 1.76 -2.53 6.17
C PHE A 33 2.18 -1.12 5.73
N GLY A 34 1.35 -0.10 6.00
CA GLY A 34 1.52 1.25 5.48
C GLY A 34 1.83 1.25 3.97
N GLY A 35 2.97 1.82 3.59
CA GLY A 35 3.42 1.84 2.18
C GLY A 35 3.99 0.52 1.65
N GLY A 36 4.17 -0.52 2.48
CA GLY A 36 4.69 -1.82 2.04
C GLY A 36 6.18 -1.83 1.68
N ALA A 37 6.98 -0.89 2.22
CA ALA A 37 8.37 -0.70 1.81
C ALA A 37 9.24 -1.96 1.99
N VAL A 38 9.04 -2.73 3.06
CA VAL A 38 9.79 -3.97 3.30
C VAL A 38 9.25 -5.09 2.43
N PHE A 39 7.93 -5.27 2.38
CA PHE A 39 7.26 -6.24 1.51
C PHE A 39 7.69 -6.16 0.05
N PHE A 40 7.68 -4.97 -0.54
CA PHE A 40 8.05 -4.83 -1.95
C PHE A 40 9.55 -5.07 -2.18
N ALA A 41 10.40 -4.66 -1.24
CA ALA A 41 11.85 -4.79 -1.38
C ALA A 41 12.40 -6.19 -1.08
N LYS A 42 11.69 -7.02 -0.30
CA LYS A 42 12.13 -8.39 0.00
C LYS A 42 11.92 -9.33 -1.20
N GLY A 43 12.61 -10.46 -1.20
CA GLY A 43 12.29 -11.56 -2.11
C GLY A 43 10.90 -12.14 -1.83
N LYS A 44 10.26 -12.73 -2.85
CA LYS A 44 8.96 -13.40 -2.70
C LYS A 44 9.05 -14.56 -1.71
N SER A 45 8.02 -14.68 -0.87
CA SER A 45 7.85 -15.80 0.08
C SER A 45 6.77 -16.77 -0.43
N PHE A 46 6.66 -17.97 0.13
CA PHE A 46 5.62 -18.93 -0.28
C PHE A 46 4.21 -18.38 0.00
N LEU A 47 4.04 -17.70 1.13
CA LEU A 47 2.82 -16.99 1.49
C LEU A 47 3.20 -15.64 2.08
N GLU A 48 2.45 -14.61 1.72
CA GLU A 48 2.65 -13.26 2.21
C GLU A 48 1.31 -12.71 2.68
N VAL A 49 1.29 -12.19 3.92
CA VAL A 49 0.09 -11.65 4.56
C VAL A 49 0.37 -10.19 4.90
N ILE A 50 -0.50 -9.31 4.44
CA ILE A 50 -0.44 -7.88 4.74
C ILE A 50 -1.67 -7.50 5.56
N ASN A 51 -1.48 -6.61 6.52
CA ASN A 51 -2.57 -6.03 7.29
C ASN A 51 -2.23 -4.58 7.66
N ASP A 52 -3.27 -3.78 7.82
CA ASP A 52 -3.18 -2.43 8.36
C ASP A 52 -4.53 -2.08 9.00
N THR A 53 -4.53 -1.18 9.97
CA THR A 53 -5.77 -0.69 10.56
C THR A 53 -6.52 0.26 9.62
N ASN A 54 -5.84 0.80 8.61
CA ASN A 54 -6.46 1.63 7.58
C ASN A 54 -7.16 0.76 6.53
N ASN A 55 -8.49 0.66 6.61
CA ASN A 55 -9.30 -0.12 5.67
C ASN A 55 -9.21 0.39 4.22
N LEU A 56 -9.07 1.70 4.01
CA LEU A 56 -8.90 2.26 2.65
C LEU A 56 -7.59 1.82 2.02
N LEU A 57 -6.53 1.69 2.83
CA LEU A 57 -5.25 1.19 2.38
C LEU A 57 -5.35 -0.28 1.92
N ILE A 58 -6.00 -1.13 2.71
CA ILE A 58 -6.22 -2.54 2.35
C ILE A 58 -7.11 -2.64 1.12
N ASN A 59 -8.18 -1.84 1.05
CA ASN A 59 -9.03 -1.77 -0.13
C ASN A 59 -8.24 -1.36 -1.39
N PHE A 60 -7.35 -0.38 -1.30
CA PHE A 60 -6.49 0.03 -2.42
C PHE A 60 -5.69 -1.16 -2.97
N TYR A 61 -4.97 -1.89 -2.11
CA TYR A 61 -4.18 -3.05 -2.57
C TYR A 61 -5.08 -4.18 -3.09
N GLN A 62 -6.26 -4.38 -2.52
CA GLN A 62 -7.25 -5.32 -3.07
C GLN A 62 -7.69 -4.90 -4.48
N GLN A 63 -7.99 -3.62 -4.70
CA GLN A 63 -8.36 -3.11 -6.03
C GLN A 63 -7.19 -3.19 -7.03
N CYS A 64 -5.94 -3.03 -6.59
CA CYS A 64 -4.78 -3.27 -7.44
C CYS A 64 -4.68 -4.73 -7.93
N ILE A 65 -5.20 -5.70 -7.16
CA ILE A 65 -5.19 -7.11 -7.54
C ILE A 65 -6.40 -7.44 -8.42
N GLU A 66 -7.59 -6.99 -8.01
CA GLU A 66 -8.86 -7.41 -8.62
C GLU A 66 -9.23 -6.57 -9.85
N ASN A 67 -8.93 -5.26 -9.84
CA ASN A 67 -9.51 -4.28 -10.78
C ASN A 67 -8.47 -3.26 -11.28
N PHE A 68 -7.22 -3.67 -11.50
CA PHE A 68 -6.11 -2.77 -11.80
C PHE A 68 -6.38 -1.82 -12.98
N ASP A 69 -6.85 -2.34 -14.11
CA ASP A 69 -7.06 -1.51 -15.32
C ASP A 69 -8.14 -0.45 -15.10
N ALA A 70 -9.23 -0.81 -14.43
CA ALA A 70 -10.31 0.12 -14.09
C ALA A 70 -9.85 1.18 -13.08
N LEU A 71 -9.05 0.79 -12.09
CA LEU A 71 -8.45 1.71 -11.13
C LEU A 71 -7.48 2.68 -11.83
N GLN A 72 -6.58 2.15 -12.66
CA GLN A 72 -5.62 2.95 -13.42
C GLN A 72 -6.33 3.94 -14.33
N PHE A 73 -7.37 3.50 -15.06
CA PHE A 73 -8.17 4.37 -15.91
C PHE A 73 -8.76 5.53 -15.11
N LYS A 74 -9.39 5.26 -13.95
CA LYS A 74 -9.94 6.31 -13.09
C LYS A 74 -8.87 7.29 -12.61
N ILE A 75 -7.71 6.79 -12.15
CA ILE A 75 -6.59 7.65 -11.70
C ILE A 75 -6.13 8.57 -12.82
N GLN A 76 -5.92 8.04 -14.03
CA GLN A 76 -5.44 8.83 -15.17
C GLN A 76 -6.44 9.87 -15.67
N HIS A 77 -7.74 9.64 -15.47
CA HIS A 77 -8.82 10.51 -15.93
C HIS A 77 -9.46 11.32 -14.80
N THR A 78 -8.85 11.35 -13.60
CA THR A 78 -9.36 12.15 -12.49
C THR A 78 -9.13 13.64 -12.80
N VAL A 79 -10.21 14.41 -12.84
CA VAL A 79 -10.15 15.87 -13.03
C VAL A 79 -9.63 16.53 -11.77
N TYR A 80 -8.59 17.35 -11.90
CA TYR A 80 -8.06 18.14 -10.79
C TYR A 80 -8.97 19.35 -10.53
N SER A 81 -9.84 19.24 -9.54
CA SER A 81 -10.70 20.34 -9.07
C SER A 81 -10.80 20.35 -7.55
N GLU A 82 -10.98 21.54 -6.98
CA GLU A 82 -11.18 21.70 -5.53
C GLU A 82 -12.41 20.92 -5.04
N ALA A 83 -13.49 20.93 -5.83
CA ALA A 83 -14.72 20.20 -5.49
C ALA A 83 -14.47 18.70 -5.32
N LEU A 84 -13.78 18.05 -6.27
CA LEU A 84 -13.44 16.62 -6.17
C LEU A 84 -12.43 16.35 -5.05
N SER A 85 -11.49 17.26 -4.81
CA SER A 85 -10.57 17.15 -3.69
C SER A 85 -11.31 17.16 -2.34
N ASN A 86 -12.28 18.08 -2.17
CA ASN A 86 -13.08 18.19 -0.96
C ASN A 86 -13.98 16.95 -0.75
N GLU A 87 -14.55 16.41 -1.83
CA GLU A 87 -15.30 15.15 -1.79
C GLU A 87 -14.41 13.97 -1.34
N ALA A 88 -13.23 13.81 -1.95
CA ALA A 88 -12.29 12.77 -1.59
C ALA A 88 -11.82 12.87 -0.13
N ILE A 89 -11.55 14.10 0.36
CA ILE A 89 -11.23 14.36 1.77
C ILE A 89 -12.40 13.97 2.67
N GLY A 90 -13.65 14.27 2.28
CA GLY A 90 -14.85 13.85 3.01
C GLY A 90 -14.93 12.33 3.14
N ILE A 91 -14.74 11.60 2.03
CA ILE A 91 -14.73 10.13 2.04
C ILE A 91 -13.62 9.61 2.97
N TYR A 92 -12.41 10.14 2.85
CA TYR A 92 -11.26 9.72 3.66
C TYR A 92 -11.47 9.96 5.16
N ASN A 93 -12.04 11.09 5.54
CA ASN A 93 -12.29 11.43 6.95
C ASN A 93 -13.45 10.64 7.56
N HIS A 94 -14.32 10.05 6.73
CA HIS A 94 -15.50 9.31 7.18
C HIS A 94 -15.42 7.80 6.94
N SER A 95 -14.37 7.30 6.28
CA SER A 95 -14.09 5.87 6.21
C SER A 95 -13.65 5.36 7.58
N LYS A 96 -14.48 4.52 8.21
CA LYS A 96 -14.12 3.77 9.41
C LYS A 96 -13.49 2.43 9.06
#